data_AF-A0A0F8XI06-F1
#
_entry.id   AF-A0A0F8XI06-F1
#
_cell.length_a   1.000
_cell.length_b   1.000
_cell.length_c   1.000
_cell.angle_alpha   90.00
_cell.angle_beta   90.00
_cell.angle_gamma   90.00
#
_symmetry.space_group_name_H-M   'P 1'
#
loop_
_entity.id
_entity.type
_entity.pdbx_description
1 polymer ?
#
loop_
_entity_poly.entity_id
_entity_poly.type
_entity_poly.pdbx_seq_one_letter_code
_entity_poly.pdbx_strand_id
1 'polypeptide(L)'
;MVEAPSLTRTKSRFESLPVEIIQEIFLRCLEINLPRASIDIARALSNPAIYTWLIRVAFSSTDKEYEKPFRSLAFLPSQIDTESLGIAQRRHLRSLILRCRWCTLPLMRQCQKEFIGYVLRSAAQQFVFSCEDIDLLRNIESRFGDLARYDRAQDGGHRGKGDIIIRPRLRQPPSPRYRISVWLNLGAVQICENKAVDPKGGYLELPFCEGSEIPDKLLSAPWTEAKLEFLELLSTKAIIDIDSSYSRATRALRQVIRDRDFATFERLLGLRVRVRFYRFTIPWPVLRVHFQAALKHADESDDPFIRLLVEKRWDRIPENDWKLKDKLLMKVGMNLGRASYRPC
;
A
#
# COMPACT_ATOMS: atom_id res chain seq x y z
N MET A 1 5.79 31.16 -49.66
CA MET A 1 5.50 30.14 -48.64
C MET A 1 6.62 29.12 -48.73
N VAL A 2 7.52 29.10 -47.74
CA VAL A 2 8.60 28.10 -47.67
C VAL A 2 8.17 27.11 -46.60
N GLU A 3 7.81 25.89 -47.01
CA GLU A 3 7.59 24.78 -46.07
C GLU A 3 8.92 24.48 -45.38
N ALA A 4 8.94 24.66 -44.05
CA ALA A 4 10.06 24.24 -43.24
C ALA A 4 10.18 22.71 -43.32
N PRO A 5 11.37 22.14 -43.60
CA PRO A 5 11.55 20.70 -43.62
C PRO A 5 11.25 20.15 -42.22
N SER A 6 10.32 19.19 -42.14
CA SER A 6 10.05 18.48 -40.90
C SER A 6 11.34 17.77 -40.47
N LEU A 7 12.00 18.26 -39.42
CA LEU A 7 13.16 17.64 -38.81
C LEU A 7 12.74 16.32 -38.14
N THR A 8 12.52 15.27 -38.93
CA THR A 8 12.24 13.94 -38.42
C THR A 8 13.53 13.34 -37.88
N ARG A 9 13.62 13.23 -36.55
CA ARG A 9 14.77 12.60 -35.87
C ARG A 9 14.95 11.16 -36.36
N THR A 10 16.15 10.81 -36.82
CA THR A 10 16.50 9.43 -37.17
C THR A 10 16.46 8.54 -35.92
N LYS A 11 15.71 7.44 -36.00
CA LYS A 11 15.61 6.45 -34.92
C LYS A 11 16.90 5.68 -34.75
N SER A 12 17.28 5.40 -33.51
CA SER A 12 18.37 4.48 -33.21
C SER A 12 18.00 3.04 -33.63
N ARG A 13 19.00 2.16 -33.76
CA ARG A 13 18.77 0.74 -34.06
C ARG A 13 17.80 0.08 -33.08
N PHE A 14 17.85 0.46 -31.80
CA PHE A 14 16.97 -0.06 -30.77
C PHE A 14 15.53 0.47 -30.91
N GLU A 15 15.36 1.74 -31.25
CA GLU A 15 14.05 2.36 -31.50
C GLU A 15 13.36 1.86 -32.78
N SER A 16 14.14 1.32 -33.71
CA SER A 16 13.67 0.72 -34.95
C SER A 16 13.31 -0.76 -34.82
N LEU A 17 13.48 -1.37 -33.63
CA LEU A 17 13.05 -2.74 -33.39
C LEU A 17 11.51 -2.85 -33.40
N PRO A 18 10.94 -4.02 -33.75
CA PRO A 18 9.53 -4.29 -33.55
C PRO A 18 9.13 -4.11 -32.09
N VAL A 19 7.88 -3.68 -31.87
CA VAL A 19 7.38 -3.34 -30.53
C VAL A 19 7.47 -4.53 -29.58
N GLU A 20 7.22 -5.73 -30.08
CA GLU A 20 7.26 -6.99 -29.35
C GLU A 20 8.67 -7.29 -28.84
N ILE A 21 9.70 -6.98 -29.64
CA ILE A 21 11.10 -7.18 -29.25
C ILE A 21 11.51 -6.16 -28.18
N ILE A 22 11.08 -4.91 -28.30
CA ILE A 22 11.33 -3.89 -27.27
C ILE A 22 10.68 -4.31 -25.94
N GLN A 23 9.44 -4.83 -26.00
CA GLN A 23 8.71 -5.33 -24.83
C GLN A 23 9.38 -6.55 -24.21
N GLU A 24 9.81 -7.52 -25.01
CA GLU A 24 10.55 -8.71 -24.57
C GLU A 24 11.84 -8.32 -23.82
N ILE A 25 12.63 -7.42 -24.41
CA ILE A 25 13.86 -6.91 -23.80
C ILE A 25 13.55 -6.22 -22.47
N PHE A 26 12.51 -5.38 -22.43
CA PHE A 26 12.09 -4.72 -21.20
C PHE A 26 11.64 -5.70 -20.11
N LEU A 27 10.88 -6.74 -20.44
CA LEU A 27 10.39 -7.73 -19.47
C LEU A 27 11.51 -8.60 -18.89
N ARG A 28 12.62 -8.75 -19.63
CA ARG A 28 13.82 -9.46 -19.15
C ARG A 28 14.70 -8.59 -18.24
N CYS A 29 14.83 -7.30 -18.52
CA CYS A 29 15.70 -6.41 -17.73
C CYS A 29 14.98 -5.67 -16.60
N LEU A 30 13.66 -5.44 -16.74
CA LEU A 30 12.80 -4.69 -15.80
C LEU A 30 13.32 -3.28 -15.46
N GLU A 31 14.07 -2.66 -16.37
CA GLU A 31 14.66 -1.32 -16.17
C GLU A 31 13.62 -0.22 -16.39
N ILE A 32 13.04 0.28 -15.30
CA ILE A 32 11.96 1.29 -15.31
C ILE A 32 12.41 2.64 -15.92
N ASN A 33 13.71 2.91 -16.03
CA ASN A 33 14.20 4.10 -16.74
C ASN A 33 14.27 3.93 -18.26
N LEU A 34 14.13 2.71 -18.81
CA LEU A 34 14.19 2.47 -20.25
C LEU A 34 13.13 3.27 -21.05
N PRO A 35 11.84 3.34 -20.64
CA PRO A 35 10.86 4.24 -21.24
C PRO A 35 11.26 5.73 -21.22
N ARG A 36 12.15 6.15 -20.32
CA ARG A 36 12.58 7.56 -20.20
C ARG A 36 13.70 7.92 -21.16
N ALA A 37 14.38 6.92 -21.75
CA ALA A 37 15.47 7.13 -22.68
C ALA A 37 14.99 7.61 -24.06
N SER A 38 13.73 7.32 -24.43
CA SER A 38 13.18 7.65 -25.74
C SER A 38 11.66 7.68 -25.74
N ILE A 39 11.06 8.63 -26.47
CA ILE A 39 9.62 8.69 -26.68
C ILE A 39 9.08 7.50 -27.49
N ASP A 40 9.87 6.97 -28.44
CA ASP A 40 9.47 5.80 -29.24
C ASP A 40 9.42 4.55 -28.37
N ILE A 41 10.43 4.36 -27.52
CA ILE A 41 10.47 3.27 -26.53
C ILE A 41 9.35 3.45 -25.50
N ALA A 42 9.11 4.69 -25.04
CA ALA A 42 8.02 4.98 -24.11
C ALA A 42 6.66 4.54 -24.67
N ARG A 43 6.39 4.85 -25.95
CA ARG A 43 5.16 4.43 -26.63
C ARG A 43 5.08 2.91 -26.76
N ALA A 44 6.18 2.27 -27.16
CA ALA A 44 6.26 0.81 -27.26
C ALA A 44 5.95 0.09 -25.93
N LEU A 45 6.37 0.68 -24.81
CA LEU A 45 6.20 0.11 -23.46
C LEU A 45 4.96 0.62 -22.72
N SER A 46 4.22 1.58 -23.28
CA SER A 46 3.00 2.12 -22.66
C SER A 46 1.79 1.22 -22.93
N ASN A 47 1.84 0.01 -22.37
CA ASN A 47 0.84 -1.02 -22.58
C ASN A 47 0.23 -1.48 -21.23
N PRO A 48 -1.11 -1.52 -21.09
CA PRO A 48 -1.77 -1.98 -19.86
C PRO A 48 -1.35 -3.38 -19.39
N ALA A 49 -1.07 -4.30 -20.32
CA ALA A 49 -0.60 -5.64 -19.99
C ALA A 49 0.78 -5.58 -19.30
N ILE A 50 1.70 -4.75 -19.81
CA ILE A 50 3.03 -4.55 -19.21
C ILE A 50 2.90 -3.99 -17.80
N TYR A 51 2.04 -2.99 -17.59
CA TYR A 51 1.83 -2.40 -16.25
C TYR A 51 1.27 -3.43 -15.26
N THR A 52 0.33 -4.26 -15.71
CA THR A 52 -0.22 -5.37 -14.93
C THR A 52 0.87 -6.37 -14.56
N TRP A 53 1.69 -6.78 -15.53
CA TRP A 53 2.78 -7.72 -15.28
C TRP A 53 3.83 -7.15 -14.31
N LEU A 54 4.22 -5.88 -14.47
CA LEU A 54 5.13 -5.21 -13.54
C LEU A 54 4.58 -5.22 -12.11
N ILE A 55 3.28 -4.94 -11.92
CA ILE A 55 2.67 -5.00 -10.60
C ILE A 55 2.71 -6.42 -10.05
N ARG A 56 2.32 -7.43 -10.83
CA ARG A 56 2.30 -8.82 -10.37
C ARG A 56 3.71 -9.31 -9.99
N VAL A 57 4.73 -9.00 -10.78
CA VAL A 57 6.12 -9.39 -10.50
C VAL A 57 6.65 -8.71 -9.25
N ALA A 58 6.44 -7.40 -9.16
CA ALA A 58 6.99 -6.63 -8.07
C ALA A 58 6.24 -6.91 -6.77
N PHE A 59 4.90 -6.91 -6.78
CA PHE A 59 4.09 -6.88 -5.56
C PHE A 59 3.49 -8.23 -5.15
N SER A 60 3.82 -9.34 -5.79
CA SER A 60 3.45 -10.66 -5.22
C SER A 60 4.46 -11.07 -4.13
N SER A 61 3.98 -11.67 -3.05
CA SER A 61 4.83 -12.41 -2.10
C SER A 61 5.39 -13.68 -2.77
N THR A 62 6.71 -13.78 -2.94
CA THR A 62 7.35 -14.88 -3.68
C THR A 62 8.59 -15.43 -2.99
N ASP A 63 8.71 -15.30 -1.67
CA ASP A 63 9.99 -15.52 -1.00
C ASP A 63 10.03 -16.84 -0.22
N LYS A 64 8.89 -17.52 -0.01
CA LYS A 64 8.86 -18.74 0.82
C LYS A 64 8.52 -20.01 0.03
N GLU A 65 9.03 -21.15 0.49
CA GLU A 65 8.91 -22.43 -0.23
C GLU A 65 7.47 -22.92 -0.36
N TYR A 66 6.62 -22.71 0.66
CA TYR A 66 5.20 -23.04 0.60
C TYR A 66 4.44 -22.21 -0.46
N GLU A 67 5.04 -21.13 -0.96
CA GLU A 67 4.44 -20.28 -2.00
C GLU A 67 4.72 -20.84 -3.41
N LYS A 68 5.73 -21.72 -3.57
CA LYS A 68 6.16 -22.28 -4.88
C LYS A 68 5.01 -22.93 -5.67
N PRO A 69 4.07 -23.71 -5.09
CA PRO A 69 2.93 -24.27 -5.82
C PRO A 69 1.97 -23.21 -6.39
N PHE A 70 2.03 -21.99 -5.85
CA PHE A 70 1.23 -20.84 -6.26
C PHE A 70 2.06 -19.86 -7.10
N ARG A 71 3.23 -20.25 -7.60
CA ARG A 71 4.07 -19.43 -8.51
C ARG A 71 3.88 -19.78 -9.98
N SER A 72 2.82 -20.50 -10.35
CA SER A 72 2.72 -21.04 -11.71
C SER A 72 2.82 -19.94 -12.77
N LEU A 73 3.49 -20.30 -13.87
CA LEU A 73 3.65 -19.56 -15.13
C LEU A 73 2.34 -19.01 -15.72
N ALA A 74 1.17 -19.36 -15.18
CA ALA A 74 -0.11 -18.82 -15.63
C ALA A 74 -0.38 -17.40 -15.09
N PHE A 75 0.27 -16.96 -14.01
CA PHE A 75 0.03 -15.63 -13.43
C PHE A 75 1.01 -14.55 -13.92
N LEU A 76 2.19 -14.97 -14.38
CA LEU A 76 3.26 -14.09 -14.87
C LEU A 76 3.67 -14.48 -16.30
N PRO A 77 4.08 -13.54 -17.15
CA PRO A 77 4.62 -13.86 -18.47
C PRO A 77 5.84 -14.76 -18.37
N SER A 78 5.97 -15.73 -19.27
CA SER A 78 7.10 -16.67 -19.31
C SER A 78 8.45 -15.99 -19.56
N GLN A 79 8.41 -14.77 -20.09
CA GLN A 79 9.56 -13.90 -20.35
C GLN A 79 10.23 -13.39 -19.08
N ILE A 80 9.48 -13.36 -17.97
CA ILE A 80 9.96 -12.78 -16.72
C ILE A 80 10.60 -13.89 -15.89
N ASP A 81 11.92 -13.84 -15.82
CA ASP A 81 12.66 -14.65 -14.87
C ASP A 81 12.51 -14.06 -13.46
N THR A 82 11.55 -14.60 -12.73
CA THR A 82 11.35 -14.22 -11.33
C THR A 82 12.41 -14.82 -10.41
N GLU A 83 13.09 -15.90 -10.79
CA GLU A 83 14.03 -16.58 -9.90
C GLU A 83 15.33 -15.78 -9.76
N SER A 84 15.73 -15.05 -10.79
CA SER A 84 16.91 -14.17 -10.74
C SER A 84 16.71 -12.87 -9.96
N LEU A 85 15.46 -12.44 -9.72
CA LEU A 85 15.19 -11.16 -9.06
C LEU A 85 15.25 -11.29 -7.54
N GLY A 86 16.40 -10.93 -6.96
CA GLY A 86 16.64 -10.99 -5.51
C GLY A 86 15.75 -10.04 -4.70
N ILE A 87 15.61 -10.30 -3.40
CA ILE A 87 14.73 -9.55 -2.48
C ILE A 87 14.99 -8.04 -2.54
N ALA A 88 16.27 -7.63 -2.54
CA ALA A 88 16.65 -6.22 -2.59
C ALA A 88 16.27 -5.56 -3.93
N GLN A 89 16.46 -6.25 -5.06
CA GLN A 89 16.08 -5.76 -6.38
C GLN A 89 14.56 -5.65 -6.51
N ARG A 90 13.79 -6.62 -5.99
CA ARG A 90 12.32 -6.52 -5.94
C ARG A 90 11.85 -5.33 -5.14
N ARG A 91 12.44 -5.10 -3.95
CA ARG A 91 12.13 -3.94 -3.11
C ARG A 91 12.42 -2.62 -3.83
N HIS A 92 13.55 -2.56 -4.53
CA HIS A 92 13.89 -1.39 -5.35
C HIS A 92 12.87 -1.20 -6.49
N LEU A 93 12.55 -2.26 -7.23
CA LEU A 93 11.57 -2.26 -8.31
C LEU A 93 10.18 -1.79 -7.84
N ARG A 94 9.69 -2.29 -6.70
CA ARG A 94 8.43 -1.83 -6.08
C ARG A 94 8.46 -0.33 -5.85
N SER A 95 9.56 0.18 -5.29
CA SER A 95 9.71 1.61 -4.97
C SER A 95 9.76 2.47 -6.24
N LEU A 96 10.38 1.98 -7.33
CA LEU A 96 10.36 2.62 -8.64
C LEU A 96 8.95 2.62 -9.25
N ILE A 97 8.25 1.47 -9.24
CA ILE A 97 6.91 1.35 -9.79
C ILE A 97 5.92 2.26 -9.05
N LEU A 98 5.97 2.34 -7.72
CA LEU A 98 5.11 3.25 -6.96
C LEU A 98 5.29 4.71 -7.39
N ARG A 99 6.49 5.12 -7.82
CA ARG A 99 6.75 6.48 -8.32
C ARG A 99 6.14 6.73 -9.72
N CYS A 100 5.90 5.69 -10.51
CA CYS A 100 5.35 5.83 -11.86
C CYS A 100 3.90 6.34 -11.85
N ARG A 101 3.54 7.24 -12.77
CA ARG A 101 2.18 7.82 -12.84
C ARG A 101 1.09 6.79 -13.13
N TRP A 102 1.40 5.77 -13.94
CA TRP A 102 0.46 4.70 -14.29
C TRP A 102 0.18 3.74 -13.12
N CYS A 103 1.03 3.71 -12.08
CA CYS A 103 0.77 2.93 -10.88
C CYS A 103 -0.27 3.66 -10.01
N THR A 104 -1.51 3.21 -10.14
CA THR A 104 -2.71 3.79 -9.52
C THR A 104 -3.44 2.74 -8.69
N LEU A 105 -4.32 3.20 -7.78
CA LEU A 105 -5.15 2.32 -6.99
C LEU A 105 -6.04 1.39 -7.83
N PRO A 106 -6.79 1.86 -8.86
CA PRO A 106 -7.65 0.97 -9.64
C PRO A 106 -6.88 -0.19 -10.28
N LEU A 107 -5.70 0.09 -10.84
CA LEU A 107 -4.85 -0.94 -11.42
C LEU A 107 -4.32 -1.91 -10.34
N MET A 108 -3.91 -1.39 -9.18
CA MET A 108 -3.48 -2.23 -8.05
C MET A 108 -4.61 -3.14 -7.55
N ARG A 109 -5.83 -2.62 -7.42
CA ARG A 109 -7.03 -3.37 -7.02
C ARG A 109 -7.41 -4.44 -8.05
N GLN A 110 -7.29 -4.13 -9.34
CA GLN A 110 -7.47 -5.12 -10.39
C GLN A 110 -6.47 -6.27 -10.24
N CYS A 111 -5.17 -5.98 -10.12
CA CYS A 111 -4.14 -7.01 -9.93
C CYS A 111 -4.37 -7.82 -8.65
N GLN A 112 -4.83 -7.18 -7.57
CA GLN A 112 -5.17 -7.83 -6.29
C GLN A 112 -6.34 -8.81 -6.44
N LYS A 113 -7.41 -8.40 -7.10
CA LYS A 113 -8.57 -9.25 -7.40
C LYS A 113 -8.14 -10.49 -8.20
N GLU A 114 -7.37 -10.27 -9.26
CA GLU A 114 -6.87 -11.34 -10.14
C GLU A 114 -5.93 -12.30 -9.38
N PHE A 115 -5.07 -11.77 -8.51
CA PHE A 115 -4.18 -12.55 -7.66
C PHE A 115 -4.93 -13.45 -6.69
N ILE A 116 -5.91 -12.93 -5.95
CA ILE A 116 -6.73 -13.73 -5.04
C ILE A 116 -7.46 -14.83 -5.82
N GLY A 117 -8.09 -14.49 -6.94
CA GLY A 117 -8.77 -15.47 -7.78
C GLY A 117 -7.82 -16.57 -8.28
N TYR A 118 -6.60 -16.20 -8.67
CA TYR A 118 -5.57 -17.15 -9.07
C TYR A 118 -5.15 -18.08 -7.92
N VAL A 119 -4.84 -17.54 -6.73
CA VAL A 119 -4.45 -18.34 -5.56
C VAL A 119 -5.54 -19.35 -5.20
N LEU A 120 -6.80 -18.94 -5.22
CA LEU A 120 -7.93 -19.81 -4.89
C LEU A 120 -8.17 -20.89 -5.96
N ARG A 121 -7.99 -20.58 -7.25
CA ARG A 121 -8.04 -21.58 -8.33
C ARG A 121 -6.91 -22.60 -8.20
N SER A 122 -5.70 -22.15 -7.89
CA SER A 122 -4.57 -23.06 -7.63
C SER A 122 -4.82 -23.94 -6.40
N ALA A 123 -5.44 -23.38 -5.35
CA ALA A 123 -5.88 -24.17 -4.20
C ALA A 123 -6.95 -25.22 -4.58
N ALA A 124 -7.88 -24.90 -5.49
CA ALA A 124 -8.90 -25.83 -5.99
C ALA A 124 -8.33 -27.10 -6.64
N GLN A 125 -7.10 -27.06 -7.14
CA GLN A 125 -6.40 -28.22 -7.70
C GLN A 125 -5.91 -29.18 -6.62
N GLN A 126 -5.61 -28.68 -5.41
CA GLN A 126 -5.03 -29.45 -4.31
C GLN A 126 -6.07 -29.87 -3.26
N PHE A 127 -7.13 -29.08 -3.11
CA PHE A 127 -8.15 -29.31 -2.09
C PHE A 127 -9.54 -29.63 -2.66
N VAL A 128 -10.34 -30.32 -1.85
CA VAL A 128 -11.77 -30.55 -2.03
C VAL A 128 -12.53 -29.54 -1.16
N PHE A 129 -13.44 -28.81 -1.79
CA PHE A 129 -14.26 -27.75 -1.20
C PHE A 129 -15.69 -28.27 -0.98
N SER A 130 -16.38 -27.75 0.04
CA SER A 130 -17.82 -28.00 0.19
C SER A 130 -18.63 -27.29 -0.91
N CYS A 131 -19.89 -27.67 -1.12
CA CYS A 131 -20.76 -26.98 -2.09
C CYS A 131 -20.91 -25.49 -1.74
N GLU A 132 -21.08 -25.17 -0.46
CA GLU A 132 -21.16 -23.79 0.03
C GLU A 132 -19.89 -23.00 -0.28
N ASP A 133 -18.71 -23.60 -0.06
CA ASP A 133 -17.43 -22.97 -0.38
C ASP A 133 -17.27 -22.74 -1.88
N ILE A 134 -17.74 -23.67 -2.73
CA ILE A 134 -17.68 -23.53 -4.18
C ILE A 134 -18.54 -22.34 -4.64
N ASP A 135 -19.77 -22.22 -4.13
CA ASP A 135 -20.65 -21.11 -4.48
C ASP A 135 -20.13 -19.76 -3.98
N LEU A 136 -19.51 -19.75 -2.79
CA LEU A 136 -18.79 -18.60 -2.27
C LEU A 136 -17.61 -18.20 -3.18
N LEU A 137 -16.81 -19.16 -3.63
CA LEU A 137 -15.66 -18.92 -4.52
C LEU A 137 -16.09 -18.42 -5.90
N ARG A 138 -17.19 -18.95 -6.47
CA ARG A 138 -17.76 -18.48 -7.74
C ARG A 138 -18.17 -17.00 -7.66
N ASN A 139 -18.67 -16.56 -6.51
CA ASN A 139 -19.15 -15.21 -6.28
C ASN A 139 -18.13 -14.29 -5.59
N ILE A 140 -16.86 -14.68 -5.48
CA ILE A 140 -15.88 -13.88 -4.74
C ILE A 140 -15.62 -12.51 -5.38
N GLU A 141 -15.72 -12.43 -6.72
CA GLU A 141 -15.43 -11.20 -7.46
C GLU A 141 -16.40 -10.06 -7.14
N SER A 142 -17.67 -10.37 -6.92
CA SER A 142 -18.70 -9.38 -6.59
C SER A 142 -18.46 -8.74 -5.22
N ARG A 143 -17.68 -9.39 -4.35
CA ARG A 143 -17.35 -8.88 -3.02
C ARG A 143 -16.34 -7.74 -3.06
N PHE A 144 -15.60 -7.54 -4.15
CA PHE A 144 -14.65 -6.44 -4.29
C PHE A 144 -15.31 -5.06 -4.54
N GLY A 145 -16.64 -5.01 -4.72
CA GLY A 145 -17.37 -3.75 -4.95
C GLY A 145 -17.47 -2.85 -3.72
N ASP A 146 -17.35 -3.41 -2.51
CA ASP A 146 -17.34 -2.66 -1.25
C ASP A 146 -16.25 -3.23 -0.34
N LEU A 147 -15.04 -2.69 -0.49
CA LEU A 147 -13.89 -3.08 0.33
C LEU A 147 -13.85 -2.36 1.68
N ALA A 148 -14.66 -1.32 1.86
CA ALA A 148 -14.62 -0.49 3.05
C ALA A 148 -15.05 -1.24 4.32
N ARG A 149 -15.91 -2.26 4.17
CA ARG A 149 -16.40 -3.14 5.25
C ARG A 149 -15.42 -4.22 5.71
N TYR A 150 -14.33 -4.44 4.98
CA TYR A 150 -13.38 -5.51 5.25
C TYR A 150 -12.21 -5.05 6.10
N ASP A 151 -11.48 -6.03 6.64
CA ASP A 151 -10.34 -5.78 7.51
C ASP A 151 -9.29 -4.87 6.84
N ARG A 152 -8.94 -3.80 7.54
CA ARG A 152 -7.94 -2.81 7.11
C ARG A 152 -6.66 -2.86 7.94
N ALA A 153 -6.55 -3.83 8.84
CA ALA A 153 -5.45 -4.00 9.77
C ALA A 153 -5.15 -2.73 10.61
N GLN A 154 -6.22 -2.01 11.02
CA GLN A 154 -6.12 -0.74 11.74
C GLN A 154 -5.46 -0.89 13.13
N ASP A 155 -5.53 -2.08 13.73
CA ASP A 155 -4.94 -2.41 15.04
C ASP A 155 -3.44 -2.72 14.95
N GLY A 156 -2.65 -1.74 14.50
CA GLY A 156 -1.19 -1.91 14.47
C GLY A 156 -0.66 -2.73 13.30
N GLY A 157 -1.49 -3.03 12.30
CA GLY A 157 -1.16 -3.95 11.22
C GLY A 157 -1.47 -5.42 11.54
N HIS A 158 -2.09 -5.70 12.70
CA HIS A 158 -2.61 -7.03 12.99
C HIS A 158 -3.84 -7.30 12.14
N ARG A 159 -3.87 -8.49 11.56
CA ARG A 159 -4.99 -8.98 10.77
C ARG A 159 -5.92 -9.77 11.69
N GLY A 160 -7.23 -9.61 11.51
CA GLY A 160 -8.24 -10.48 12.10
C GLY A 160 -8.15 -11.90 11.53
N LYS A 161 -9.14 -12.76 11.77
CA LYS A 161 -9.11 -14.18 11.34
C LYS A 161 -9.25 -14.39 9.81
N GLY A 162 -9.59 -13.35 9.07
CA GLY A 162 -9.95 -13.38 7.65
C GLY A 162 -11.37 -12.86 7.42
N ASP A 163 -11.56 -12.10 6.34
CA ASP A 163 -12.89 -11.67 5.87
C ASP A 163 -13.71 -12.88 5.40
N ILE A 164 -13.01 -13.87 4.83
CA ILE A 164 -13.57 -15.14 4.38
C ILE A 164 -12.71 -16.27 4.94
N ILE A 165 -13.34 -17.31 5.48
CA ILE A 165 -12.66 -18.47 6.05
C ILE A 165 -13.27 -19.75 5.46
N ILE A 166 -12.48 -20.47 4.67
CA ILE A 166 -12.85 -21.73 4.03
C ILE A 166 -12.10 -22.88 4.72
N ARG A 167 -12.72 -24.05 4.85
CA ARG A 167 -12.13 -25.21 5.54
C ARG A 167 -12.07 -26.45 4.65
N PRO A 168 -11.17 -26.46 3.66
CA PRO A 168 -11.16 -27.52 2.68
C PRO A 168 -10.38 -28.74 3.18
N ARG A 169 -10.51 -29.86 2.47
CA ARG A 169 -9.77 -31.11 2.73
C ARG A 169 -8.76 -31.36 1.62
N LEU A 170 -7.60 -31.92 1.93
CA LEU A 170 -6.65 -32.33 0.90
C LEU A 170 -7.27 -33.42 0.00
N ARG A 171 -7.05 -33.36 -1.31
CA ARG A 171 -7.54 -34.38 -2.26
C ARG A 171 -6.89 -35.75 -2.03
N GLN A 172 -5.64 -35.78 -1.61
CA GLN A 172 -4.90 -37.02 -1.32
C GLN A 172 -4.89 -37.30 0.19
N PRO A 173 -4.96 -38.56 0.63
CA PRO A 173 -4.73 -38.93 2.04
C PRO A 173 -3.23 -38.82 2.40
N PRO A 174 -2.87 -38.49 3.66
CA PRO A 174 -3.75 -38.17 4.78
C PRO A 174 -4.49 -36.84 4.58
N SER A 175 -5.70 -36.71 5.13
CA SER A 175 -6.55 -35.53 4.98
C SER A 175 -6.55 -34.65 6.25
N PRO A 176 -5.43 -33.98 6.60
CA PRO A 176 -5.50 -32.98 7.65
C PRO A 176 -6.48 -31.88 7.24
N ARG A 177 -7.15 -31.30 8.22
CA ARG A 177 -8.08 -30.19 7.96
C ARG A 177 -7.26 -28.94 7.72
N TYR A 178 -7.50 -28.27 6.60
CA TYR A 178 -6.89 -26.98 6.30
C TYR A 178 -7.88 -25.85 6.59
N ARG A 179 -7.33 -24.65 6.72
CA ARG A 179 -8.04 -23.38 6.74
C ARG A 179 -7.42 -22.46 5.69
N ILE A 180 -8.27 -21.92 4.84
CA ILE A 180 -7.92 -20.85 3.91
C ILE A 180 -8.61 -19.58 4.41
N SER A 181 -7.83 -18.62 4.88
CA SER A 181 -8.31 -17.29 5.28
C SER A 181 -7.99 -16.29 4.18
N VAL A 182 -8.95 -15.46 3.80
CA VAL A 182 -8.79 -14.41 2.78
C VAL A 182 -9.09 -13.05 3.39
N TRP A 183 -8.23 -12.07 3.14
CA TRP A 183 -8.41 -10.66 3.48
C TRP A 183 -8.53 -9.87 2.18
N LEU A 184 -9.75 -9.53 1.79
CA LEU A 184 -10.06 -8.95 0.49
C LEU A 184 -9.44 -7.56 0.34
N ASN A 185 -9.63 -6.69 1.34
CA ASN A 185 -9.07 -5.34 1.29
C ASN A 185 -7.52 -5.35 1.36
N LEU A 186 -6.91 -6.30 2.07
CA LEU A 186 -5.45 -6.40 2.17
C LEU A 186 -4.82 -7.18 1.02
N GLY A 187 -5.62 -7.84 0.18
CA GLY A 187 -5.13 -8.67 -0.92
C GLY A 187 -4.36 -9.90 -0.47
N ALA A 188 -4.70 -10.45 0.69
CA ALA A 188 -3.92 -11.51 1.32
C ALA A 188 -4.72 -12.81 1.43
N VAL A 189 -4.03 -13.93 1.29
CA VAL A 189 -4.54 -15.28 1.50
C VAL A 189 -3.56 -16.04 2.40
N GLN A 190 -4.07 -16.71 3.42
CA GLN A 190 -3.30 -17.63 4.26
C GLN A 190 -3.89 -19.02 4.13
N ILE A 191 -3.04 -19.99 3.83
CA ILE A 191 -3.40 -21.42 3.78
C ILE A 191 -2.61 -22.10 4.89
N CYS A 192 -3.31 -22.64 5.88
CA CYS A 192 -2.68 -23.28 7.03
C CYS A 192 -3.39 -24.57 7.45
N GLU A 193 -2.63 -25.50 8.01
CA GLU A 193 -3.18 -26.69 8.64
C GLU A 193 -3.81 -26.33 9.99
N ASN A 194 -5.04 -26.81 10.26
CA ASN A 194 -5.83 -26.41 11.45
C ASN A 194 -5.18 -26.76 12.80
N LYS A 195 -4.19 -27.67 12.82
CA LYS A 195 -3.52 -28.11 14.07
C LYS A 195 -2.28 -27.30 14.42
N ALA A 196 -1.86 -26.34 13.58
CA ALA A 196 -0.67 -25.55 13.88
C ALA A 196 -0.97 -24.55 15.01
N VAL A 197 -0.42 -24.83 16.20
CA VAL A 197 -0.44 -23.95 17.41
C VAL A 197 0.16 -22.57 17.11
N ASP A 198 1.07 -22.53 16.14
CA ASP A 198 1.60 -21.33 15.53
C ASP A 198 1.62 -21.58 14.01
N PRO A 199 0.65 -21.05 13.23
CA PRO A 199 0.60 -21.30 11.80
C PRO A 199 1.83 -20.69 11.14
N LYS A 200 2.88 -21.50 10.98
CA LYS A 200 4.07 -21.23 10.16
C LYS A 200 3.74 -21.18 8.65
N GLY A 201 2.54 -20.76 8.28
CA GLY A 201 2.14 -20.45 6.91
C GLY A 201 2.12 -18.94 6.77
N GLY A 202 3.08 -18.38 6.04
CA GLY A 202 3.03 -16.96 5.73
C GLY A 202 1.92 -16.64 4.72
N TYR A 203 1.78 -15.36 4.42
CA TYR A 203 0.69 -14.84 3.61
C TYR A 203 1.10 -14.79 2.14
N LEU A 204 0.23 -15.29 1.28
CA LEU A 204 0.23 -14.98 -0.14
C LEU A 204 -0.44 -13.61 -0.29
N GLU A 205 0.28 -12.57 -0.68
CA GLU A 205 -0.28 -11.21 -0.73
C GLU A 205 0.10 -10.42 -1.98
N LEU A 206 -0.87 -9.62 -2.46
CA LEU A 206 -0.69 -8.56 -3.44
C LEU A 206 -1.58 -7.35 -3.03
N PRO A 207 -1.01 -6.19 -2.65
CA PRO A 207 0.42 -5.87 -2.76
C PRO A 207 1.27 -6.27 -1.54
N PHE A 208 2.28 -7.11 -1.76
CA PHE A 208 3.46 -7.23 -0.92
C PHE A 208 4.36 -6.01 -1.14
N CYS A 209 4.39 -5.09 -0.18
CA CYS A 209 5.17 -3.85 -0.28
C CYS A 209 6.16 -3.63 0.88
N GLU A 210 6.44 -4.68 1.66
CA GLU A 210 7.32 -4.58 2.83
C GLU A 210 8.72 -4.05 2.45
N GLY A 211 9.13 -3.00 3.16
CA GLY A 211 10.41 -2.32 2.95
C GLY A 211 10.48 -1.44 1.70
N SER A 212 9.42 -1.36 0.90
CA SER A 212 9.35 -0.43 -0.24
C SER A 212 9.11 0.99 0.27
N GLU A 213 9.57 2.00 -0.46
CA GLU A 213 9.35 3.39 -0.08
C GLU A 213 8.04 3.93 -0.64
N ILE A 214 7.21 4.53 0.21
CA ILE A 214 6.06 5.32 -0.25
C ILE A 214 6.60 6.51 -1.03
N PRO A 215 6.13 6.82 -2.25
CA PRO A 215 6.60 7.94 -3.05
C PRO A 215 5.96 9.27 -2.63
N ASP A 216 6.65 10.39 -2.87
CA ASP A 216 6.14 11.73 -2.53
C ASP A 216 4.79 12.05 -3.19
N LYS A 217 4.50 11.49 -4.38
CA LYS A 217 3.21 11.67 -5.07
C LYS A 217 2.00 11.20 -4.24
N LEU A 218 2.21 10.28 -3.28
CA LEU A 218 1.19 9.77 -2.36
C LEU A 218 1.18 10.53 -1.02
N LEU A 219 2.16 11.42 -0.79
CA LEU A 219 2.32 12.21 0.43
C LEU A 219 2.12 13.72 0.18
N SER A 220 1.61 14.08 -0.99
CA SER A 220 1.39 15.45 -1.40
C SER A 220 0.06 15.63 -2.12
N ALA A 221 -0.45 16.86 -2.07
CA ALA A 221 -1.61 17.30 -2.81
C ALA A 221 -1.45 17.08 -4.34
N PRO A 222 -2.55 16.96 -5.10
CA PRO A 222 -3.95 16.99 -4.65
C PRO A 222 -4.35 15.70 -3.94
N TRP A 223 -5.11 15.82 -2.84
CA TRP A 223 -5.64 14.67 -2.11
C TRP A 223 -6.95 14.22 -2.75
N THR A 224 -6.98 12.98 -3.19
CA THR A 224 -8.19 12.35 -3.74
C THR A 224 -8.52 11.11 -2.92
N GLU A 225 -9.77 10.69 -2.94
CA GLU A 225 -10.20 9.48 -2.23
C GLU A 225 -9.34 8.27 -2.62
N ALA A 226 -9.15 8.06 -3.93
CA ALA A 226 -8.31 6.99 -4.43
C ALA A 226 -6.83 7.09 -3.98
N LYS A 227 -6.29 8.31 -3.78
CA LYS A 227 -4.93 8.49 -3.26
C LYS A 227 -4.85 8.13 -1.78
N LEU A 228 -5.83 8.57 -0.98
CA LEU A 228 -5.88 8.31 0.45
C LEU A 228 -6.08 6.82 0.73
N GLU A 229 -6.97 6.16 -0.01
CA GLU A 229 -7.14 4.71 0.07
C GLU A 229 -5.87 3.97 -0.38
N PHE A 230 -5.18 4.44 -1.43
CA PHE A 230 -3.91 3.83 -1.83
C PHE A 230 -2.83 3.98 -0.76
N LEU A 231 -2.77 5.14 -0.11
CA LEU A 231 -1.85 5.38 0.99
C LEU A 231 -2.19 4.46 2.18
N GLU A 232 -3.47 4.33 2.56
CA GLU A 232 -3.95 3.45 3.62
C GLU A 232 -3.59 1.98 3.35
N LEU A 233 -3.77 1.50 2.12
CA LEU A 233 -3.40 0.14 1.70
C LEU A 233 -1.90 -0.15 1.89
N LEU A 234 -1.05 0.86 1.70
CA LEU A 234 0.42 0.72 1.75
C LEU A 234 1.02 1.06 3.12
N SER A 235 0.37 1.91 3.93
CA SER A 235 1.01 2.63 5.04
C SER A 235 1.59 1.72 6.13
N THR A 236 0.99 0.54 6.35
CA THR A 236 1.40 -0.40 7.40
C THR A 236 2.57 -1.31 7.00
N LYS A 237 2.97 -1.27 5.73
CA LYS A 237 3.99 -2.15 5.13
C LYS A 237 5.11 -1.40 4.41
N ALA A 238 4.76 -0.36 3.66
CA ALA A 238 5.70 0.51 2.96
C ALA A 238 6.20 1.64 3.87
N ILE A 239 7.47 2.00 3.71
CA ILE A 239 8.19 2.97 4.54
C ILE A 239 7.83 4.38 4.11
N ILE A 240 7.32 5.19 5.06
CA ILE A 240 7.06 6.62 4.85
C ILE A 240 8.32 7.46 5.10
N ASP A 241 9.04 7.17 6.18
CA ASP A 241 10.23 7.90 6.61
C ASP A 241 11.35 6.94 7.00
N ILE A 242 12.58 7.42 6.87
CA ILE A 242 13.79 6.63 7.04
C ILE A 242 14.26 6.65 8.49
N ASP A 243 14.11 7.80 9.13
CA ASP A 243 14.66 8.12 10.44
C ASP A 243 13.57 8.74 11.34
N SER A 244 13.97 9.09 12.57
CA SER A 244 13.12 9.70 13.58
C SER A 244 12.86 11.20 13.37
N SER A 245 13.35 11.82 12.29
CA SER A 245 12.99 13.21 11.95
C SER A 245 11.57 13.31 11.40
N TYR A 246 11.03 12.20 10.86
CA TYR A 246 9.70 12.12 10.24
C TYR A 246 9.47 13.21 9.20
N SER A 247 10.51 13.58 8.44
CA SER A 247 10.48 14.77 7.58
C SER A 247 9.36 14.76 6.55
N ARG A 248 9.03 13.59 5.98
CA ARG A 248 8.02 13.45 4.93
C ARG A 248 6.62 13.43 5.53
N ALA A 249 6.40 12.63 6.57
CA ALA A 249 5.14 12.61 7.30
C ALA A 249 4.78 13.98 7.91
N THR A 250 5.78 14.68 8.46
CA THR A 250 5.62 16.03 9.04
C THR A 250 5.24 17.05 7.98
N ARG A 251 5.90 17.00 6.81
CA ARG A 251 5.61 17.91 5.70
C ARG A 251 4.19 17.73 5.18
N ALA A 252 3.77 16.48 4.99
CA ALA A 252 2.42 16.15 4.52
C ALA A 252 1.35 16.68 5.49
N LEU A 253 1.46 16.38 6.78
CA LEU A 253 0.46 16.80 7.77
C LEU A 253 0.44 18.33 7.94
N ARG A 254 1.62 18.97 7.99
CA ARG A 254 1.72 20.44 8.05
C ARG A 254 1.12 21.12 6.82
N GLN A 255 1.28 20.52 5.63
CA GLN A 255 0.69 21.04 4.40
C GLN A 255 -0.84 21.01 4.46
N VAL A 256 -1.41 19.90 4.93
CA VAL A 256 -2.87 19.75 5.07
C VAL A 256 -3.44 20.73 6.09
N ILE A 257 -2.75 20.97 7.21
CA ILE A 257 -3.11 22.01 8.19
C ILE A 257 -3.10 23.39 7.54
N ARG A 258 -2.04 23.71 6.77
CA ARG A 258 -1.91 25.00 6.09
C ARG A 258 -3.03 25.21 5.07
N ASP A 259 -3.39 24.17 4.35
CA ASP A 259 -4.42 24.20 3.30
C ASP A 259 -5.85 24.11 3.87
N ARG A 260 -5.98 23.98 5.20
CA ARG A 260 -7.26 23.88 5.92
C ARG A 260 -8.15 22.71 5.44
N ASP A 261 -7.54 21.64 4.94
CA ASP A 261 -8.23 20.41 4.53
C ASP A 261 -8.41 19.47 5.74
N PHE A 262 -9.50 19.67 6.49
CA PHE A 262 -9.75 18.93 7.73
C PHE A 262 -10.04 17.44 7.50
N ALA A 263 -10.74 17.10 6.42
CA ALA A 263 -11.09 15.71 6.11
C ALA A 263 -9.83 14.87 5.84
N THR A 264 -8.90 15.39 5.04
CA THR A 264 -7.60 14.73 4.84
C THR A 264 -6.80 14.68 6.14
N PHE A 265 -6.82 15.75 6.94
CA PHE A 265 -6.08 15.82 8.20
C PHE A 265 -6.51 14.72 9.17
N GLU A 266 -7.81 14.59 9.41
CA GLU A 266 -8.39 13.55 10.26
C GLU A 266 -7.98 12.16 9.78
N ARG A 267 -8.09 11.92 8.47
CA ARG A 267 -7.73 10.62 7.89
C ARG A 267 -6.26 10.29 8.06
N LEU A 268 -5.35 11.22 7.73
CA LEU A 268 -3.92 11.02 7.92
C LEU A 268 -3.57 10.79 9.39
N LEU A 269 -4.19 11.54 10.31
CA LEU A 269 -3.97 11.40 11.75
C LEU A 269 -4.40 10.02 12.28
N GLY A 270 -5.45 9.44 11.69
CA GLY A 270 -5.95 8.10 12.00
C GLY A 270 -5.08 6.97 11.44
N LEU A 271 -4.23 7.23 10.45
CA LEU A 271 -3.38 6.19 9.86
C LEU A 271 -2.25 5.76 10.78
N ARG A 272 -1.88 4.49 10.64
CA ARG A 272 -0.62 3.96 11.14
C ARG A 272 0.37 3.80 10.00
N VAL A 273 1.62 4.16 10.25
CA VAL A 273 2.68 4.22 9.25
C VAL A 273 3.91 3.41 9.67
N ARG A 274 4.66 2.92 8.68
CA ARG A 274 5.99 2.34 8.88
C ARG A 274 7.08 3.39 8.71
N VAL A 275 7.98 3.43 9.66
CA VAL A 275 9.24 4.18 9.58
C VAL A 275 10.36 3.16 9.69
N ARG A 276 11.37 3.26 8.81
CA ARG A 276 12.41 2.22 8.65
C ARG A 276 13.15 1.91 9.95
N PHE A 277 13.36 2.93 10.78
CA PHE A 277 14.02 2.80 12.08
C PHE A 277 13.25 1.90 13.07
N TYR A 278 11.93 1.77 12.93
CA TYR A 278 11.10 0.96 13.82
C TYR A 278 10.70 -0.40 13.22
N ARG A 279 10.67 -1.42 14.07
CA ARG A 279 10.20 -2.77 13.69
C ARG A 279 8.68 -2.92 13.71
N PHE A 280 7.94 -1.90 14.14
CA PHE A 280 6.48 -1.88 14.25
C PHE A 280 5.89 -0.64 13.58
N THR A 281 4.56 -0.62 13.41
CA THR A 281 3.85 0.58 12.90
C THR A 281 3.60 1.57 14.04
N ILE A 282 3.70 2.85 13.76
CA ILE A 282 3.37 3.93 14.69
C ILE A 282 2.16 4.71 14.18
N PRO A 283 1.36 5.36 15.06
CA PRO A 283 0.42 6.38 14.60
C PRO A 283 1.16 7.43 13.78
N TRP A 284 0.46 8.10 12.85
CA TRP A 284 1.07 9.17 12.07
C TRP A 284 1.84 10.16 12.97
N PRO A 285 3.15 10.40 12.72
CA PRO A 285 3.97 11.22 13.60
C PRO A 285 3.43 12.63 13.78
N VAL A 286 3.17 13.01 15.03
CA VAL A 286 2.76 14.37 15.41
C VAL A 286 3.82 14.97 16.31
N LEU A 287 4.50 15.98 15.76
CA LEU A 287 5.49 16.81 16.44
C LEU A 287 4.92 18.18 16.86
N ARG A 288 5.63 18.86 17.76
CA ARG A 288 5.36 20.24 18.22
C ARG A 288 5.02 21.22 17.09
N VAL A 289 5.70 21.09 15.94
CA VAL A 289 5.50 21.98 14.79
C VAL A 289 4.10 21.91 14.18
N HIS A 290 3.36 20.80 14.36
CA HIS A 290 1.98 20.67 13.88
C HIS A 290 1.01 21.46 14.74
N PHE A 291 1.18 21.43 16.08
CA PHE A 291 0.39 22.26 16.99
C PHE A 291 0.60 23.75 16.71
N GLN A 292 1.85 24.14 16.47
CA GLN A 292 2.17 25.52 16.09
C GLN A 292 1.58 25.91 14.73
N ALA A 293 1.62 25.00 13.75
CA ALA A 293 0.99 25.23 12.46
C ALA A 293 -0.53 25.39 12.59
N ALA A 294 -1.19 24.53 13.38
CA ALA A 294 -2.62 24.62 13.63
C ALA A 294 -2.99 25.95 14.30
N LEU A 295 -2.27 26.36 15.35
CA LEU A 295 -2.45 27.67 15.99
C LEU A 295 -2.24 28.84 15.03
N LYS A 296 -1.22 28.77 14.16
CA LYS A 296 -0.91 29.83 13.20
C LYS A 296 -2.03 30.04 12.19
N HIS A 297 -2.69 28.96 11.79
CA HIS A 297 -3.71 28.96 10.73
C HIS A 297 -5.14 28.82 11.30
N ALA A 298 -5.33 29.01 12.60
CA ALA A 298 -6.64 28.92 13.24
C ALA A 298 -7.37 30.27 13.16
N ASP A 299 -8.44 30.32 12.37
CA ASP A 299 -9.21 31.54 12.10
C ASP A 299 -10.17 31.90 13.25
N GLU A 300 -10.69 30.89 13.97
CA GLU A 300 -11.78 31.05 14.95
C GLU A 300 -11.44 30.49 16.33
N SER A 301 -12.36 30.64 17.29
CA SER A 301 -12.41 29.86 18.53
C SER A 301 -13.11 28.51 18.28
N ASP A 302 -12.66 27.43 18.91
CA ASP A 302 -13.05 26.02 18.63
C ASP A 302 -12.57 25.51 17.25
N ASP A 303 -11.29 25.74 16.94
CA ASP A 303 -10.70 25.24 15.70
C ASP A 303 -10.66 23.69 15.66
N PRO A 304 -11.19 23.05 14.60
CA PRO A 304 -11.33 21.60 14.54
C PRO A 304 -9.99 20.85 14.47
N PHE A 305 -8.95 21.44 13.86
CA PHE A 305 -7.61 20.85 13.83
C PHE A 305 -6.99 20.85 15.22
N ILE A 306 -7.09 21.99 15.92
CA ILE A 306 -6.59 22.13 17.29
C ILE A 306 -7.33 21.15 18.21
N ARG A 307 -8.67 21.11 18.14
CA ARG A 307 -9.48 20.20 18.96
C ARG A 307 -9.05 18.75 18.77
N LEU A 308 -8.94 18.28 17.52
CA LEU A 308 -8.55 16.91 17.24
C LEU A 308 -7.12 16.60 17.67
N LEU A 309 -6.17 17.54 17.50
CA LEU A 309 -4.79 17.39 17.98
C LEU A 309 -4.72 17.31 19.51
N VAL A 310 -5.46 18.15 20.21
CA VAL A 310 -5.52 18.15 21.68
C VAL A 310 -6.16 16.85 22.17
N GLU A 311 -7.29 16.44 21.61
CA GLU A 311 -7.99 15.22 22.03
C GLU A 311 -7.13 13.97 21.80
N LYS A 312 -6.52 13.83 20.62
CA LYS A 312 -5.88 12.58 20.20
C LYS A 312 -4.38 12.51 20.48
N ARG A 313 -3.70 13.65 20.68
CA ARG A 313 -2.23 13.75 20.68
C ARG A 313 -1.64 14.69 21.75
N TRP A 314 -2.39 15.02 22.81
CA TRP A 314 -1.91 15.89 23.90
C TRP A 314 -0.57 15.44 24.50
N ASP A 315 -0.36 14.12 24.59
CA ASP A 315 0.84 13.45 25.08
C ASP A 315 2.10 13.80 24.28
N ARG A 316 1.96 14.33 23.06
CA ARG A 316 3.07 14.68 22.17
C ARG A 316 3.67 16.06 22.44
N ILE A 317 3.05 16.85 23.31
CA ILE A 317 3.57 18.15 23.73
C ILE A 317 4.44 17.94 24.99
N PRO A 318 5.73 18.33 24.97
CA PRO A 318 6.58 18.28 26.16
C PRO A 318 5.92 18.94 27.38
N GLU A 319 6.06 18.34 28.56
CA GLU A 319 5.41 18.82 29.78
C GLU A 319 5.79 20.27 30.14
N ASN A 320 7.03 20.65 29.84
CA ASN A 320 7.56 21.99 30.09
C ASN A 320 7.08 23.07 29.10
N ASP A 321 6.42 22.71 27.99
CA ASP A 321 5.89 23.70 27.02
C ASP A 321 4.47 24.15 27.39
N TRP A 322 4.33 24.67 28.63
CA TRP A 322 3.06 25.18 29.17
C TRP A 322 2.51 26.34 28.34
N LYS A 323 3.37 27.16 27.72
CA LYS A 323 2.96 28.27 26.84
C LYS A 323 2.21 27.78 25.61
N LEU A 324 2.66 26.67 25.02
CA LEU A 324 1.95 26.07 23.89
C LEU A 324 0.63 25.45 24.34
N LYS A 325 0.64 24.69 25.46
CA LYS A 325 -0.56 24.06 26.02
C LYS A 325 -1.65 25.08 26.34
N ASP A 326 -1.30 26.19 26.98
CA ASP A 326 -2.24 27.27 27.34
C ASP A 326 -2.89 27.90 26.09
N LYS A 327 -2.08 28.23 25.08
CA LYS A 327 -2.57 28.75 23.79
C LYS A 327 -3.54 27.81 23.08
N LEU A 328 -3.27 26.50 23.13
CA LEU A 328 -4.15 25.49 22.53
C LEU A 328 -5.48 25.42 23.30
N LEU A 329 -5.44 25.36 24.63
CA LEU A 329 -6.65 25.29 25.46
C LEU A 329 -7.55 26.52 25.29
N MET A 330 -6.96 27.73 25.25
CA MET A 330 -7.69 28.97 24.94
C MET A 330 -8.42 28.88 23.59
N LYS A 331 -7.81 28.25 22.59
CA LYS A 331 -8.39 28.10 21.25
C LYS A 331 -9.42 26.99 21.12
N VAL A 332 -9.40 25.95 21.96
CA VAL A 332 -10.42 24.88 21.97
C VAL A 332 -11.70 25.34 22.68
N GLY A 333 -11.70 26.49 23.37
CA GLY A 333 -12.86 26.93 24.16
C GLY A 333 -13.14 26.03 25.37
N MET A 334 -12.23 25.11 25.69
CA MET A 334 -12.30 24.28 26.88
C MET A 334 -11.94 25.14 28.09
N ASN A 335 -12.97 25.58 28.83
CA ASN A 335 -12.88 25.63 30.28
C ASN A 335 -12.75 24.19 30.80
N LEU A 336 -11.60 23.56 30.58
CA LEU A 336 -11.15 22.50 31.45
C LEU A 336 -11.00 23.19 32.81
N GLY A 337 -12.04 23.07 33.62
CA GLY A 337 -12.02 23.54 34.98
C GLY A 337 -10.69 23.15 35.61
N ARG A 338 -10.16 24.05 36.44
CA ARG A 338 -9.15 23.75 37.44
C ARG A 338 -9.59 22.51 38.23
N ALA A 339 -9.32 21.33 37.71
CA ALA A 339 -9.61 20.05 38.32
C ALA A 339 -8.35 19.22 38.15
N SER A 340 -7.58 19.23 39.24
CA SER A 340 -6.57 18.24 39.60
C SER A 340 -5.42 18.03 38.62
N TYR A 341 -4.43 18.91 38.69
CA TYR A 341 -3.03 18.47 38.69
C TYR A 341 -2.36 19.05 39.95
N ARG A 342 -2.37 18.27 41.03
CA ARG A 342 -1.33 18.36 42.06
C ARG A 342 -0.19 17.45 41.61
N PRO A 343 1.06 17.93 41.59
CA PRO A 343 2.20 17.04 41.40
C PRO A 343 2.36 16.15 42.64
N CYS A 344 2.59 14.86 42.43
CA CYS A 344 3.42 14.05 43.31
C CYS A 344 4.82 14.05 42.74
#